data_AF-A0A7V8WTD3-F1
#
_entry.id   AF-A0A7V8WTD3-F1
#
_cell.length_a   1.000
_cell.length_b   1.000
_cell.length_c   1.000
_cell.angle_alpha   90.00
_cell.angle_beta   90.00
_cell.angle_gamma   90.00
#
_symmetry.space_group_name_H-M   'P 1'
#
loop_
_entity.id
_entity.type
_entity.pdbx_description
1 polymer ?
#
loop_
_entity_poly.entity_id
_entity_poly.type
_entity_poly.pdbx_seq_one_letter_code
_entity_poly.pdbx_strand_id
1 'polypeptide(L)'
;MATVRVEPKLHAKLRSLSDSERRSISQVIEEAIDDYEKAKFWRAMHEGYARLRADPAAWSEYEQEVALWDTVSGDGLEDEEPYYAEEEARDEIAATTTPR
;
A
#
# COMPACT_ATOMS: atom_id res chain seq x y z
N MET A 1 29.25 -10.40 -5.07
CA MET A 1 28.66 -10.18 -6.42
C MET A 1 28.14 -11.51 -6.91
N ALA A 2 26.88 -11.58 -7.31
CA ALA A 2 26.25 -12.78 -7.86
C ALA A 2 25.83 -12.50 -9.31
N THR A 3 25.83 -13.52 -10.17
CA THR A 3 25.49 -13.37 -11.59
C THR A 3 24.27 -14.23 -11.92
N VAL A 4 23.20 -13.60 -12.40
CA VAL A 4 21.98 -14.28 -12.84
C VAL A 4 21.96 -14.29 -14.37
N ARG A 5 21.76 -15.47 -14.97
CA ARG A 5 21.59 -15.59 -16.42
C ARG A 5 20.16 -15.16 -16.77
N VAL A 6 20.06 -14.29 -17.77
CA VAL A 6 18.80 -13.79 -18.31
C VAL A 6 18.85 -13.84 -19.83
N GLU A 7 17.67 -13.89 -20.45
CA GLU A 7 17.54 -13.80 -21.91
C GLU A 7 18.16 -12.51 -22.45
N PRO A 8 18.82 -12.52 -23.64
CA PRO A 8 19.45 -11.33 -24.22
C PRO A 8 18.49 -10.14 -24.38
N LYS A 9 17.23 -10.43 -24.71
CA LYS A 9 16.17 -9.42 -24.84
C LYS A 9 15.87 -8.73 -23.49
N LEU A 10 15.86 -9.49 -22.39
CA LEU A 10 15.65 -8.94 -21.05
C LEU A 10 16.85 -8.08 -20.63
N HIS A 11 18.06 -8.55 -20.88
CA HIS A 11 19.27 -7.77 -20.62
C HIS A 11 19.26 -6.43 -21.39
N ALA A 12 18.88 -6.43 -22.68
CA ALA A 12 18.76 -5.20 -23.46
C ALA A 12 17.72 -4.22 -22.88
N LYS A 13 16.60 -4.73 -22.37
CA LYS A 13 15.59 -3.91 -21.69
C LYS A 13 16.13 -3.30 -20.39
N LEU A 14 16.80 -4.11 -19.56
CA LEU A 14 17.43 -3.64 -18.32
C LEU A 14 18.51 -2.58 -18.59
N ARG A 15 19.29 -2.76 -19.66
CA ARG A 15 20.27 -1.77 -20.12
C ARG A 15 19.60 -0.45 -20.50
N SER A 16 18.52 -0.51 -21.27
CA SER A 16 17.77 0.68 -21.67
C SER A 16 17.19 1.44 -20.47
N LEU A 17 16.65 0.73 -19.48
CA LEU A 17 16.11 1.34 -18.25
C LEU A 17 17.22 1.98 -17.41
N SER A 18 18.32 1.25 -17.22
CA SER A 18 19.53 1.73 -16.56
C SER A 18 20.05 3.03 -17.19
N ASP A 19 20.13 3.09 -18.52
CA ASP A 19 20.60 4.28 -19.23
C ASP A 19 19.60 5.45 -19.12
N SER A 20 18.30 5.19 -19.19
CA SER A 20 17.26 6.24 -19.07
C SER A 20 17.14 6.82 -17.65
N GLU A 21 17.30 5.99 -16.63
CA GLU A 21 17.18 6.37 -15.22
C GLU A 21 18.50 6.84 -14.62
N ARG A 22 19.62 6.69 -15.36
CA ARG A 22 20.99 6.94 -14.89
C ARG A 22 21.33 6.15 -13.61
N ARG A 23 20.87 4.90 -13.56
CA ARG A 23 21.07 3.97 -12.44
C ARG A 23 21.75 2.72 -12.92
N SER A 24 22.40 1.98 -12.03
CA SER A 24 22.94 0.67 -12.40
C SER A 24 21.81 -0.34 -12.65
N ILE A 25 22.05 -1.35 -13.50
CA ILE A 25 21.11 -2.47 -13.70
C ILE A 25 20.74 -3.13 -12.36
N SER A 26 21.67 -3.24 -11.42
CA SER A 26 21.40 -3.79 -10.08
C SER A 26 20.36 -2.96 -9.33
N GLN A 27 20.49 -1.64 -9.30
CA GLN A 27 19.53 -0.76 -8.64
C GLN A 27 18.14 -0.80 -9.29
N VAL A 28 18.08 -0.90 -10.63
CA VAL A 28 16.81 -1.06 -11.35
C VAL A 28 16.13 -2.38 -10.99
N ILE A 29 16.91 -3.47 -10.87
CA ILE A 29 16.38 -4.77 -10.45
C ILE A 29 15.91 -4.73 -9.00
N GLU A 30 16.71 -4.16 -8.08
CA GLU A 30 16.36 -4.04 -6.66
C GLU A 30 15.02 -3.34 -6.49
N GLU A 31 14.83 -2.16 -7.10
CA GLU A 31 13.56 -1.43 -7.01
C GLU A 31 12.40 -2.19 -7.66
N ALA A 32 12.63 -2.82 -8.81
CA ALA A 32 11.59 -3.61 -9.47
C ALA A 32 11.14 -4.81 -8.62
N ILE A 33 12.04 -5.41 -7.85
CA ILE A 33 11.72 -6.48 -6.91
C ILE A 33 10.96 -5.94 -5.70
N ASP A 34 11.41 -4.84 -5.10
CA ASP A 34 10.72 -4.20 -3.98
C ASP A 34 9.27 -3.87 -4.34
N ASP A 35 9.05 -3.30 -5.53
CA ASP A 35 7.72 -2.95 -5.99
C ASP A 35 6.87 -4.18 -6.33
N TYR A 36 7.48 -5.23 -6.88
CA TYR A 36 6.79 -6.50 -7.09
C TYR A 36 6.37 -7.14 -5.76
N GLU A 37 7.23 -7.11 -4.74
CA GLU A 37 6.94 -7.64 -3.41
C GLU A 37 5.84 -6.84 -2.72
N LYS A 38 5.90 -5.50 -2.77
CA LYS A 38 4.81 -4.61 -2.29
C LYS A 38 3.50 -4.93 -3.00
N ALA A 39 3.51 -5.03 -4.32
CA ALA A 39 2.30 -5.34 -5.09
C ALA A 39 1.72 -6.72 -4.72
N LYS A 40 2.58 -7.73 -4.53
CA LYS A 40 2.17 -9.07 -4.09
C LYS A 40 1.59 -9.04 -2.68
N PHE A 41 2.21 -8.31 -1.76
CA PHE A 41 1.74 -8.11 -0.40
C PHE A 41 0.35 -7.48 -0.39
N TRP A 42 0.18 -6.35 -1.08
CA TRP A 42 -1.10 -5.65 -1.13
C TRP A 42 -2.20 -6.48 -1.76
N ARG A 43 -1.91 -7.24 -2.82
CA ARG A 43 -2.88 -8.19 -3.40
C ARG A 43 -3.31 -9.24 -2.38
N ALA A 44 -2.36 -9.87 -1.68
CA ALA A 44 -2.67 -10.88 -0.68
C ALA A 44 -3.48 -10.31 0.51
N MET A 45 -3.17 -9.09 0.95
CA MET A 45 -3.92 -8.37 1.97
C MET A 45 -5.37 -8.11 1.52
N HIS A 46 -5.56 -7.57 0.32
CA HIS A 46 -6.91 -7.30 -0.21
C HIS A 46 -7.72 -8.58 -0.37
N GLU A 47 -7.12 -9.66 -0.89
CA GLU A 47 -7.77 -10.97 -0.98
C GLU A 47 -8.14 -11.51 0.40
N GLY A 48 -7.26 -11.37 1.40
CA GLY A 48 -7.53 -11.77 2.78
C GLY A 48 -8.72 -11.02 3.37
N TYR A 49 -8.75 -9.71 3.19
CA TYR A 49 -9.83 -8.86 3.69
C TYR A 49 -11.16 -9.09 2.94
N ALA A 50 -11.11 -9.34 1.63
CA ALA A 50 -12.29 -9.72 0.86
C ALA A 50 -12.87 -11.05 1.36
N ARG A 51 -12.02 -12.04 1.70
CA ARG A 51 -12.46 -13.29 2.33
C ARG A 51 -13.08 -13.05 3.70
N LEU A 52 -12.47 -12.19 4.53
CA LEU A 52 -13.01 -11.83 5.85
C LEU A 52 -14.40 -11.18 5.73
N ARG A 53 -14.55 -10.18 4.84
CA ARG A 53 -15.84 -9.51 4.59
C ARG A 53 -16.92 -10.43 4.03
N ALA A 54 -16.54 -11.47 3.30
CA ALA A 54 -17.48 -12.45 2.77
C ALA A 54 -18.05 -13.41 3.84
N ASP A 55 -17.46 -13.45 5.03
CA ASP A 55 -17.97 -14.18 6.20
C ASP A 55 -18.64 -13.19 7.17
N PRO A 56 -19.99 -13.13 7.22
CA PRO A 56 -20.70 -12.15 8.05
C PRO A 56 -20.42 -12.27 9.55
N ALA A 57 -20.15 -13.48 10.05
CA ALA A 57 -19.88 -13.69 11.47
C ALA A 57 -18.50 -13.15 11.83
N ALA A 58 -17.47 -13.56 11.08
CA ALA A 58 -16.11 -13.08 11.28
C ALA A 58 -15.97 -11.57 11.02
N TRP A 59 -16.72 -11.04 10.05
CA TRP A 59 -16.77 -9.60 9.77
C TRP A 59 -17.37 -8.82 10.95
N SER A 60 -18.47 -9.30 11.52
CA SER A 60 -19.10 -8.66 12.68
C SER A 60 -18.21 -8.67 13.92
N GLU A 61 -17.44 -9.73 14.15
CA GLU A 61 -16.44 -9.79 15.23
C GLU A 61 -15.33 -8.76 15.02
N TYR A 62 -14.79 -8.67 13.80
CA TYR A 62 -13.78 -7.66 13.44
C TYR A 62 -14.29 -6.22 13.61
N GLU A 63 -15.52 -5.91 13.19
CA GLU A 63 -16.09 -4.56 13.36
C GLU A 63 -16.26 -4.19 14.85
N GLN A 64 -16.64 -5.14 15.70
CA GLN A 64 -16.71 -4.91 17.14
C GLN A 64 -15.33 -4.64 17.75
N GLU A 65 -14.30 -5.37 17.29
CA GLU A 65 -12.93 -5.12 17.70
C GLU A 65 -12.45 -3.73 17.25
N VAL A 66 -12.69 -3.35 15.99
CA VAL A 66 -12.35 -2.02 15.47
C VAL A 66 -13.05 -0.93 16.27
N ALA A 67 -14.34 -1.08 16.56
CA ALA A 67 -15.10 -0.10 17.35
C ALA A 67 -14.54 0.05 18.77
N LEU A 68 -14.07 -1.03 19.39
CA LEU A 68 -13.41 -0.96 20.69
C LEU A 68 -12.10 -0.16 20.62
N TRP A 69 -11.26 -0.41 19.62
CA TRP A 69 -10.01 0.33 19.43
C TRP A 69 -10.22 1.80 19.07
N ASP A 70 -11.28 2.11 18.33
CA ASP A 70 -11.64 3.48 17.98
C ASP A 70 -11.90 4.35 19.23
N THR A 71 -12.42 3.75 20.32
CA THR A 71 -12.66 4.48 21.57
C THR A 71 -11.40 5.04 22.24
N VAL A 72 -10.24 4.46 21.97
CA VAL A 72 -8.95 4.88 22.53
C VAL A 72 -8.08 5.63 21.51
N SER A 73 -8.57 5.89 20.29
CA SER A 73 -7.77 6.50 19.22
C SER A 73 -7.33 7.94 19.53
N GLY A 74 -7.99 8.62 20.46
CA GLY A 74 -7.66 9.99 20.90
C GLY A 74 -6.90 10.08 22.22
N ASP A 75 -6.59 8.95 22.87
CA ASP A 75 -5.88 8.93 24.15
C ASP A 75 -4.47 9.53 24.00
N GLY A 76 -4.17 10.56 24.79
CA GLY A 76 -2.90 11.30 24.74
C GLY A 76 -2.81 12.40 23.68
N LEU A 77 -3.90 12.66 22.95
CA LEU A 77 -4.01 13.72 21.94
C LEU A 77 -5.02 14.81 22.35
N GLU A 78 -5.40 14.90 23.63
CA GLU A 78 -6.52 15.75 24.10
C GLU A 78 -6.26 17.25 23.90
N ASP A 79 -5.00 17.65 23.93
CA ASP A 79 -4.55 19.05 23.77
C ASP A 79 -4.00 19.33 22.36
N GLU A 80 -4.03 18.35 21.46
CA GLU A 80 -3.56 18.54 20.09
C GLU A 80 -4.67 19.13 19.22
N GLU A 81 -4.38 20.28 18.58
CA GLU A 81 -5.29 20.82 17.58
C GLU A 81 -5.35 19.86 16.36
N PRO A 82 -6.53 19.64 15.76
CA PRO A 82 -6.67 18.75 14.61
C PRO A 82 -5.69 19.12 13.50
N TYR A 83 -4.97 18.12 12.98
CA TYR A 83 -3.97 18.29 11.92
C TYR A 83 -4.55 18.83 10.60
N TYR A 84 -5.88 18.75 10.41
CA TYR A 84 -6.59 19.31 9.25
C TYR A 84 -7.57 20.39 9.71
N ALA A 85 -7.50 21.58 9.11
CA ALA A 85 -8.57 22.56 9.24
C ALA A 85 -9.84 21.99 8.62
N GLU A 86 -11.00 22.20 9.25
CA GLU A 86 -12.31 21.60 8.91
C GLU A 86 -12.70 21.75 7.41
N GLU A 87 -12.14 22.73 6.69
CA GLU A 87 -12.30 22.90 5.25
C GLU A 87 -11.69 21.75 4.42
N GLU A 88 -10.48 21.26 4.76
CA GLU A 88 -9.82 20.20 3.99
C GLU A 88 -10.45 18.83 4.26
N ALA A 89 -10.94 18.58 5.47
CA ALA A 89 -11.62 17.34 5.83
C ALA A 89 -12.88 17.13 4.97
N ARG A 90 -13.64 18.20 4.67
CA ARG A 90 -14.85 18.11 3.85
C ARG A 90 -14.56 17.68 2.41
N ASP A 91 -13.43 18.11 1.86
CA ASP A 91 -13.04 17.82 0.48
C ASP A 91 -12.50 16.39 0.32
N GLU A 92 -11.80 15.84 1.32
CA GLU A 92 -11.26 14.47 1.27
C GLU A 92 -12.33 13.38 1.46
N ILE A 93 -13.32 13.60 2.33
CA ILE A 93 -14.43 12.65 2.54
C ILE A 93 -15.30 12.59 1.27
N ALA A 94 -15.46 13.70 0.55
CA ALA A 94 -16.16 13.75 -0.74
C ALA A 94 -15.40 13.03 -1.87
N ALA A 95 -14.06 13.14 -1.89
CA ALA A 95 -13.22 12.47 -2.88
C ALA A 95 -13.18 10.94 -2.70
N THR A 96 -13.23 10.46 -1.45
CA THR A 96 -13.22 9.02 -1.12
C THR A 96 -14.59 8.35 -1.23
N THR A 97 -15.68 9.12 -1.17
CA THR A 97 -17.08 8.63 -1.28
C THR A 97 -17.62 8.64 -2.72
N THR A 98 -16.89 9.21 -3.68
CA THR A 98 -17.31 9.18 -5.09
C THR A 98 -17.03 7.78 -5.67
N PRO A 99 -18.05 7.01 -6.10
CA PRO A 99 -17.81 5.72 -6.72
C PRO A 99 -17.10 5.93 -8.06
N ARG A 100 -16.01 5.20 -8.28
CA ARG A 100 -15.33 5.08 -9.57
C ARG A 100 -16.06 4.10 -10.48
#